data_AF-A0A1A2DQL7-F1
#
_entry.id   AF-A0A1A2DQL7-F1
#
_cell.length_a   1.000
_cell.length_b   1.000
_cell.length_c   1.000
_cell.angle_alpha   90.00
_cell.angle_beta   90.00
_cell.angle_gamma   90.00
#
_symmetry.space_group_name_H-M   'P 1'
#
loop_
_entity.id
_entity.type
_entity.pdbx_description
1 polymer ?
#
loop_
_entity_poly.entity_id
_entity_poly.type
_entity_poly.pdbx_seq_one_letter_code
_entity_poly.pdbx_strand_id
1 'polypeptide(L)' 'MRETILKLSRERGPDKTICPSDAARAVGGDDWRDLMDDARETARDLARDGDVEITQKGEVLDPNAVWRGPIRIRAT' A
#
# COMPACT_ATOMS: atom_id res chain seq x y z
N MET A 1 -6.25 -6.97 5.49
CA MET A 1 -5.39 -6.16 4.61
C MET A 1 -5.74 -4.67 4.65
N ARG A 2 -6.98 -4.28 4.30
CA ARG A 2 -7.41 -2.86 4.23
C ARG A 2 -7.10 -2.06 5.51
N GLU A 3 -7.58 -2.55 6.65
CA GLU A 3 -7.36 -1.93 7.95
C GLU A 3 -5.86 -1.81 8.27
N THR A 4 -5.07 -2.84 7.98
CA THR A 4 -3.63 -2.86 8.22
C THR A 4 -2.89 -1.79 7.40
N ILE A 5 -3.22 -1.64 6.11
CA ILE A 5 -2.60 -0.59 5.27
C ILE A 5 -2.93 0.80 5.84
N LEU A 6 -4.18 1.05 6.20
CA LEU A 6 -4.59 2.35 6.75
C LEU A 6 -3.94 2.63 8.09
N LYS A 7 -3.95 1.66 9.01
CA LYS A 7 -3.33 1.76 10.32
C LYS A 7 -1.84 2.08 10.19
N LEU A 8 -1.08 1.26 9.45
CA LEU A 8 0.36 1.44 9.30
C LEU A 8 0.71 2.76 8.59
N SER A 9 -0.08 3.15 7.58
CA SER A 9 0.15 4.42 6.86
C SER A 9 -0.08 5.63 7.78
N ARG A 10 -1.15 5.61 8.59
CA ARG A 10 -1.47 6.69 9.54
C ARG A 10 -0.48 6.75 10.69
N GLU A 11 -0.13 5.61 11.28
CA GLU A 11 0.85 5.53 12.38
C GLU A 11 2.24 6.02 11.95
N ARG A 12 2.61 5.82 10.69
CA ARG A 12 3.89 6.32 10.17
C ARG A 12 3.94 7.85 10.04
N GLY A 13 2.79 8.50 9.88
CA GLY A 13 2.64 9.95 9.77
C GLY A 13 2.57 10.48 8.34
N PRO A 14 2.14 11.74 8.15
CA PRO A 14 1.67 12.29 6.87
C PRO A 14 2.76 12.39 5.79
N ASP A 15 4.01 12.65 6.16
CA ASP A 15 5.13 12.78 5.22
C ASP A 15 5.89 11.46 5.01
N LYS A 16 5.36 10.36 5.55
CA LYS A 16 6.00 9.05 5.50
C LYS A 16 5.13 8.08 4.72
N THR A 17 5.78 7.02 4.27
CA THR A 17 5.15 6.00 3.45
C THR A 17 5.45 4.63 4.00
N ILE A 18 4.60 3.67 3.66
CA ILE A 18 4.87 2.23 3.75
C ILE A 18 4.98 1.64 2.34
N CYS A 19 5.24 0.35 2.23
CA CYS A 19 5.10 -0.43 1.01
C CYS A 19 4.14 -1.61 1.21
N PRO A 20 3.67 -2.27 0.13
CA PRO A 20 2.79 -3.43 0.26
C PRO A 20 3.33 -4.53 1.19
N SER A 21 4.65 -4.75 1.16
CA SER A 21 5.29 -5.77 2.00
C SER A 21 5.29 -5.44 3.49
N ASP A 22 5.11 -4.18 3.89
CA ASP A 22 4.95 -3.82 5.31
C ASP A 22 3.61 -4.34 5.84
N ALA A 23 2.53 -4.11 5.08
CA ALA A 23 1.20 -4.61 5.42
C ALA A 23 1.11 -6.14 5.32
N ALA A 24 1.70 -6.72 4.27
CA ALA A 24 1.75 -8.17 4.11
C ALA A 24 2.47 -8.85 5.28
N ARG A 25 3.62 -8.32 5.73
CA ARG A 25 4.34 -8.85 6.91
C ARG A 25 3.53 -8.73 8.19
N ALA A 26 2.85 -7.61 8.38
CA ALA A 26 2.01 -7.41 9.56
C ALA A 26 0.82 -8.38 9.64
N VAL A 27 0.33 -8.88 8.50
CA VAL A 27 -0.79 -9.85 8.44
C VAL A 27 -0.29 -11.30 8.43
N GLY A 28 0.68 -11.62 7.56
CA GLY A 28 1.06 -12.99 7.22
C GLY A 28 2.30 -13.53 7.94
N GLY A 29 3.01 -12.72 8.72
CA GLY A 29 4.22 -13.18 9.42
C GLY A 29 5.26 -13.74 8.45
N ASP A 30 5.65 -15.00 8.63
CA ASP A 30 6.63 -15.69 7.77
C ASP A 30 6.11 -15.98 6.35
N ASP A 31 4.79 -16.16 6.19
CA ASP A 31 4.11 -16.47 4.93
C ASP A 31 3.68 -15.22 4.16
N TRP A 32 4.19 -14.04 4.55
CA TRP A 32 3.78 -12.75 3.98
C TRP A 32 3.93 -12.64 2.46
N ARG A 33 4.81 -13.44 1.85
CA ARG A 33 5.03 -13.41 0.40
C ARG A 33 3.76 -13.81 -0.37
N ASP A 34 2.95 -14.70 0.18
CA ASP A 34 1.72 -15.16 -0.44
C ASP A 34 0.62 -14.08 -0.42
N LEU A 35 0.78 -13.06 0.44
CA LEU A 35 -0.14 -11.92 0.57
C LEU A 35 0.30 -10.70 -0.26
N MET A 36 1.36 -10.80 -1.06
CA MET A 36 1.88 -9.65 -1.81
C MET A 36 0.89 -9.14 -2.87
N ASP A 37 0.19 -10.04 -3.55
CA ASP A 37 -0.80 -9.65 -4.55
C ASP A 37 -2.03 -9.02 -3.90
N ASP A 38 -2.55 -9.63 -2.83
CA ASP A 38 -3.63 -9.07 -2.00
C ASP A 38 -3.29 -7.68 -1.45
N ALA A 39 -2.05 -7.48 -0.98
CA ALA A 39 -1.59 -6.18 -0.47
C ALA A 39 -1.55 -5.11 -1.57
N ARG A 40 -1.13 -5.48 -2.80
CA ARG A 40 -1.09 -4.56 -3.95
C ARG A 40 -2.48 -4.24 -4.46
N GLU A 41 -3.37 -5.23 -4.55
CA GLU A 41 -4.76 -5.04 -4.96
C GLU A 41 -5.51 -4.17 -3.96
N THR A 42 -5.43 -4.50 -2.67
CA THR A 42 -6.07 -3.70 -1.61
C THR A 42 -5.55 -2.26 -1.60
N ALA A 43 -4.26 -2.04 -1.86
CA ALA A 43 -3.72 -0.68 -1.97
C ALA A 43 -4.35 0.09 -3.14
N ARG A 44 -4.60 -0.57 -4.29
CA ARG A 44 -5.31 0.04 -5.42
C ARG A 44 -6.74 0.40 -5.05
N ASP A 45 -7.45 -0.49 -4.38
CA ASP A 45 -8.83 -0.22 -3.96
C ASP A 45 -8.91 0.98 -3.02
N LEU A 46 -8.03 1.02 -2.02
CA LEU A 46 -7.93 2.17 -1.13
C LEU A 46 -7.60 3.48 -1.88
N ALA A 47 -6.77 3.41 -2.92
CA ALA A 47 -6.46 4.58 -3.73
C ALA A 47 -7.62 5.01 -4.63
N ARG A 48 -8.44 4.06 -5.12
CA ARG A 48 -9.70 4.37 -5.81
C ARG A 48 -10.71 5.03 -4.89
N ASP A 49 -10.76 4.57 -3.63
CA ASP A 49 -11.62 5.14 -2.58
C ASP A 49 -11.15 6.53 -2.11
N GLY A 50 -9.91 6.92 -2.44
CA GLY A 50 -9.31 8.18 -2.00
C GLY A 50 -8.77 8.15 -0.56
N ASP A 51 -8.65 6.96 0.04
CA ASP A 51 -8.14 6.79 1.41
C ASP A 51 -6.60 6.80 1.49
N VAL A 52 -5.93 6.48 0.38
CA VAL A 52 -4.46 6.48 0.27
C VAL A 52 -4.01 7.00 -1.09
N GLU A 53 -2.79 7.51 -1.16
CA GLU A 53 -2.08 7.75 -2.41
C GLU A 53 -0.99 6.69 -2.62
N ILE A 54 -0.88 6.21 -3.85
CA ILE A 54 0.20 5.32 -4.28
C ILE A 54 1.19 6.12 -5.11
N THR A 55 2.46 6.05 -4.76
CA THR A 55 3.53 6.69 -5.53
C THR A 55 4.61 5.72 -5.98
N GLN A 56 5.25 6.04 -7.09
CA GLN A 56 6.44 5.35 -7.57
C GLN A 56 7.45 6.39 -8.05
N LYS A 57 8.67 6.31 -7.51
CA LYS A 57 9.75 7.28 -7.79
C LYS A 57 9.32 8.75 -7.56
N GLY A 58 8.44 8.99 -6.59
CA GLY A 58 7.92 10.32 -6.25
C GLY A 58 6.63 10.71 -7.00
N GLU A 59 6.28 10.01 -8.07
CA GLU A 59 5.10 10.33 -8.89
C GLU A 59 3.87 9.57 -8.39
N VAL A 60 2.73 10.26 -8.31
CA VAL A 60 1.43 9.63 -8.00
C VAL A 60 0.99 8.76 -9.17
N LEU A 61 0.60 7.52 -8.87
CA LEU A 61 0.15 6.55 -9.85
C LEU A 61 -1.38 6.54 -9.96
N ASP A 62 -1.89 6.41 -11.19
CA ASP A 62 -3.28 6.04 -11.43
C ASP A 62 -3.52 4.58 -10.94
N PRO A 63 -4.45 4.35 -9.99
CA PRO A 63 -4.74 3.02 -9.48
C PRO A 63 -5.34 2.07 -10.52
N ASN A 64 -5.85 2.57 -11.64
CA ASN A 64 -6.39 1.78 -12.75
C ASN A 64 -5.37 1.47 -13.85
N ALA A 65 -4.21 2.11 -13.83
CA ALA A 65 -3.14 1.85 -14.80
C ALA A 65 -2.32 0.61 -14.42
N VAL A 66 -1.68 0.02 -15.44
CA VAL A 66 -0.70 -1.07 -15.25
C VAL A 66 0.63 -0.46 -14.82
N TRP A 67 1.12 -0.89 -13.65
CA TRP A 67 2.43 -0.51 -13.12
C TRP A 67 3.15 -1.70 -12.49
N ARG A 68 4.48 -1.67 -12.55
CA ARG A 68 5.35 -2.76 -12.09
C ARG A 68 6.41 -2.23 -11.14
N GLY A 69 6.91 -3.12 -10.28
CA GLY A 69 7.99 -2.81 -9.35
C GLY A 69 7.53 -2.18 -8.03
N PRO A 70 8.50 -1.62 -7.27
CA PRO A 70 8.26 -1.07 -5.95
C PRO A 70 7.36 0.16 -6.00
N ILE A 71 6.45 0.25 -5.04
CA ILE A 71 5.55 1.38 -4.82
C ILE A 71 5.56 1.78 -3.34
N ARG A 72 5.13 3.01 -3.07
CA ARG A 72 4.95 3.57 -1.74
C ARG A 72 3.49 3.92 -1.54
N ILE A 73 3.00 3.77 -0.31
CA ILE A 73 1.62 4.05 0.09
C ILE A 73 1.66 5.06 1.23
N ARG A 74 0.86 6.12 1.16
CA ARG A 74 0.60 7.06 2.27
C ARG A 74 -0.90 7.27 2.43
N ALA A 75 -1.35 7.52 3.66
CA ALA A 75 -2.73 7.93 3.90
C ALA A 75 -2.97 9.33 3.33
N THR A 76 -4.17 9.55 2.80
CA THR A 76 -4.65 10.86 2.34
C THR A 76 -5.21 11.67 3.51
#